data_AF-X1MRY9-F1
#
_entry.id   AF-X1MRY9-F1
#
_cell.length_a   1.000
_cell.length_b   1.000
_cell.length_c   1.000
_cell.angle_alpha   90.00
_cell.angle_beta   90.00
_cell.angle_gamma   90.00
#
_symmetry.space_group_name_H-M   'P 1'
#
loop_
_entity.id
_entity.type
_entity.pdbx_description
1 polymer ?
#
loop_
_entity_poly.entity_id
_entity_poly.type
_entity_poly.pdbx_seq_one_letter_code
_entity_poly.pdbx_strand_id
1 'polypeptide(L)' 'AGTIRFWMENRGIPEKALEIEGAFIKHARENLKALSLGQEWQDQFEEVLSFLSERKI' A
#
# COMPACT_ATOMS: atom_id res chain seq x y z
N ALA A 1 -11.61 21.06 -14.96
CA ALA A 1 -11.15 19.90 -14.17
C ALA A 1 -11.81 18.55 -14.55
N GLY A 2 -12.69 18.47 -15.55
CA GLY A 2 -13.51 17.25 -15.81
C GLY A 2 -12.95 16.21 -16.81
N THR A 3 -11.91 16.50 -17.58
CA THR A 3 -11.47 15.62 -18.69
C THR A 3 -10.47 14.56 -18.27
N ILE A 4 -9.52 14.89 -17.39
CA ILE A 4 -8.44 13.97 -17.00
C ILE A 4 -8.95 12.90 -16.03
N ARG A 5 -9.71 13.30 -15.00
CA ARG A 5 -10.27 12.35 -14.02
C ARG A 5 -11.14 11.30 -14.68
N PHE A 6 -12.08 11.73 -15.53
CA PHE A 6 -12.95 10.82 -16.28
C PHE A 6 -12.16 9.89 -17.21
N TRP A 7 -11.11 10.40 -17.87
CA TRP A 7 -10.23 9.56 -18.68
C TRP A 7 -9.50 8.50 -17.84
N MET A 8 -9.03 8.86 -16.63
CA MET A 8 -8.36 7.94 -15.72
C MET A 8 -9.31 6.85 -15.20
N GLU A 9 -10.53 7.23 -14.83
CA GLU A 9 -11.58 6.31 -14.37
C GLU A 9 -11.94 5.29 -15.48
N ASN A 10 -12.14 5.74 -16.72
CA ASN A 10 -12.41 4.82 -17.85
C ASN A 10 -11.24 3.88 -18.18
N ARG A 11 -10.02 4.23 -17.79
CA ARG A 11 -8.82 3.39 -17.97
C ARG A 11 -8.60 2.42 -16.80
N GLY A 12 -9.47 2.47 -15.78
CA GLY A 12 -9.34 1.67 -14.56
C GLY A 12 -8.06 2.01 -13.78
N ILE A 13 -7.58 3.25 -13.88
CA ILE A 13 -6.36 3.69 -13.20
C ILE A 13 -6.51 3.66 -11.67
N PRO A 14 -7.64 4.11 -11.08
CA PRO A 14 -7.84 4.02 -9.63
C PRO A 14 -7.72 2.59 -9.09
N GLU A 15 -8.33 1.62 -9.75
CA GLU A 15 -8.32 0.21 -9.36
C GLU A 15 -6.91 -0.38 -9.47
N LYS A 16 -6.20 -0.07 -10.56
CA LYS A 16 -4.80 -0.49 -10.74
C LYS A 16 -3.86 0.11 -9.70
N ALA A 17 -4.09 1.36 -9.29
CA ALA A 17 -3.31 1.99 -8.23
C ALA A 17 -3.50 1.24 -6.91
N LEU A 18 -4.75 0.92 -6.54
CA LEU A 18 -5.06 0.13 -5.35
C LEU A 18 -4.43 -1.28 -5.40
N GLU A 19 -4.44 -1.93 -6.56
CA GLU A 19 -3.78 -3.24 -6.75
C GLU A 19 -2.26 -3.15 -6.53
N ILE A 20 -1.61 -2.13 -7.09
CA ILE A 20 -0.16 -1.91 -6.95
C ILE A 20 0.20 -1.61 -5.49
N GLU A 21 -0.57 -0.75 -4.83
CA GLU A 21 -0.36 -0.42 -3.41
C GLU A 21 -0.53 -1.64 -2.51
N GLY A 22 -1.58 -2.43 -2.72
CA GLY A 22 -1.81 -3.67 -1.98
C GLY A 22 -0.66 -4.67 -2.15
N ALA A 23 -0.16 -4.82 -3.39
CA ALA A 23 0.99 -5.69 -3.67
C ALA A 23 2.26 -5.19 -2.97
N PHE A 24 2.51 -3.88 -2.97
CA PHE A 24 3.66 -3.28 -2.31
C PHE A 24 3.61 -3.49 -0.78
N ILE A 25 2.47 -3.21 -0.14
CA ILE A 25 2.31 -3.41 1.31
C ILE A 25 2.50 -4.89 1.68
N LYS A 26 1.91 -5.80 0.89
CA LYS A 26 2.10 -7.24 1.12
C LYS A 26 3.58 -7.62 1.07
N HIS A 27 4.30 -7.17 0.05
CA HIS A 27 5.72 -7.45 -0.09
C HIS A 27 6.56 -6.84 1.04
N ALA A 28 6.23 -5.62 1.48
CA ALA A 28 6.89 -4.99 2.62
C ALA A 28 6.73 -5.80 3.92
N ARG A 29 5.54 -6.37 4.17
CA ARG A 29 5.30 -7.28 5.31
C ARG A 29 6.11 -8.58 5.20
N GLU A 30 6.21 -9.16 4.00
CA GLU A 30 7.04 -10.35 3.77
C GLU A 30 8.52 -10.06 4.08
N ASN A 31 9.02 -8.91 3.63
CA ASN A 31 10.38 -8.46 3.93
C ASN A 31 10.59 -8.24 5.43
N LEU A 32 9.64 -7.62 6.12
CA LEU A 32 9.71 -7.40 7.57
C LEU A 32 9.85 -8.72 8.35
N LYS A 33 9.11 -9.76 7.96
CA LYS A 33 9.19 -11.10 8.54
C LYS A 33 10.52 -11.80 8.27
N ALA A 34 11.16 -11.51 7.15
CA ALA A 34 12.45 -12.08 6.77
C ALA A 34 13.63 -11.42 7.51
N LEU A 35 13.44 -10.22 8.06
CA LEU A 35 14.48 -9.51 8.80
C LEU A 35 14.55 -9.99 10.25
N SER A 36 15.77 -10.21 10.74
CA SER A 36 16.08 -10.56 12.13
C SER A 36 15.94 -9.37 13.09
N LEU A 37 14.84 -8.63 13.01
CA LEU A 37 14.58 -7.48 13.87
C LEU A 37 14.08 -7.93 15.26
N GLY A 38 14.38 -7.12 16.27
CA GLY A 38 13.70 -7.24 17.57
C GLY A 38 12.20 -6.95 17.43
N GLN A 39 11.37 -7.60 18.26
CA GLN A 39 9.91 -7.50 18.20
C GLN A 39 9.39 -6.05 18.21
N GLU A 40 9.97 -5.19 19.06
CA GLU A 40 9.61 -3.77 19.14
C GLU A 40 9.69 -3.06 17.78
N TRP A 41 10.71 -3.35 16.99
CA TRP A 41 10.89 -2.77 15.67
C TRP A 41 9.92 -3.37 14.66
N GLN A 42 9.65 -4.67 14.74
CA GLN A 42 8.64 -5.30 13.89
C GLN A 42 7.26 -4.68 14.12
N ASP A 43 6.88 -4.44 15.37
CA ASP A 43 5.59 -3.86 15.73
C ASP A 43 5.45 -2.43 15.20
N GLN A 44 6.49 -1.59 15.35
CA GLN A 44 6.51 -0.22 14.81
C GLN A 44 6.38 -0.20 13.28
N PHE A 45 7.07 -1.09 12.57
CA PHE A 45 6.95 -1.18 11.11
C PHE A 45 5.59 -1.70 10.66
N GLU A 46 5.00 -2.67 11.38
CA GLU A 46 3.66 -3.18 11.08
C GLU A 46 2.58 -2.11 11.31
N GLU A 47 2.73 -1.25 12.32
CA GLU A 47 1.84 -0.10 12.55
C GLU A 47 1.86 0.87 11.35
N VAL A 48 3.07 1.22 10.87
CA VAL A 48 3.22 2.10 9.68
C VAL A 48 2.61 1.46 8.44
N LEU A 49 2.86 0.16 8.21
CA LEU A 49 2.30 -0.55 7.04
C LEU A 49 0.76 -0.64 7.12
N SER A 50 0.21 -0.81 8.32
CA SER A 50 -1.24 -0.82 8.55
C SER A 50 -1.85 0.54 8.25
N PHE A 51 -1.27 1.62 8.77
CA PHE A 51 -1.68 2.99 8.48
C PHE A 51 -1.66 3.32 6.98
N LEU A 52 -0.60 2.89 6.26
CA LEU A 52 -0.50 3.10 4.82
C LEU A 52 -1.53 2.29 4.03
N SER A 53 -1.90 1.09 4.50
CA SER A 53 -2.88 0.23 3.85
C SER A 53 -4.34 0.66 4.03
N GLU A 54 -4.64 1.35 5.13
CA GLU A 54 -5.99 1.83 5.45
C GLU A 54 -6.28 3.22 4.85
N ARG A 55 -5.26 3.86 4.28
CA ARG A 55 -5.36 5.20 3.72
C ARG A 55 -6.27 5.17 2.49
N LYS A 56 -7.51 5.65 2.65
CA LYS A 56 -8.42 5.87 1.51
C LYS A 56 -7.83 6.95 0.60
N ILE A 57 -7.52 6.57 -0.64
CA ILE A 57 -7.31 7.50 -1.77
C ILE A 57 -8.66 8.11 -2.16
#